data_AF-A0A961Y3J1-F1
#
_entry.id   AF-A0A961Y3J1-F1
#
_cell.length_a   1.000
_cell.length_b   1.000
_cell.length_c   1.000
_cell.angle_alpha   90.00
_cell.angle_beta   90.00
_cell.angle_gamma   90.00
#
_symmetry.space_group_name_H-M   'P 1'
#
loop_
_entity.id
_entity.type
_entity.pdbx_description
1 polymer ?
#
loop_
_entity_poly.entity_id
_entity_poly.type
_entity_poly.pdbx_seq_one_letter_code
_entity_poly.pdbx_strand_id
1 'polypeptide(L)' 'MRRVPVGIIGPKIATDEELATAEELGGALARLGLQLLCGGKNGVMEAACKGCS' A
#
# COMPACT_ATOMS: atom_id res chain seq x y z
N MET A 1 -4.82 20.34 10.37
CA MET A 1 -4.53 18.97 10.86
C MET A 1 -3.36 18.41 10.07
N ARG A 2 -2.33 17.87 10.73
CA ARG A 2 -1.19 17.24 10.06
C ARG A 2 -1.54 15.76 9.85
N ARG A 3 -1.74 15.32 8.60
CA ARG A 3 -1.94 13.88 8.31
C ARG A 3 -0.60 13.16 8.49
N VAL A 4 -0.59 12.07 9.25
CA VAL A 4 0.61 11.23 9.39
C VAL A 4 0.67 10.31 8.18
N PRO A 5 1.70 10.42 7.32
CA PRO A 5 1.85 9.50 6.20
C PRO A 5 2.32 8.13 6.71
N VAL A 6 1.82 7.07 6.09
CA VAL A 6 2.26 5.69 6.31
C VAL A 6 3.03 5.22 5.09
N GLY A 7 4.22 4.66 5.30
CA GLY A 7 5.03 4.09 4.23
C GLY A 7 4.82 2.58 4.10
N ILE A 8 4.57 2.09 2.89
CA ILE A 8 4.62 0.64 2.60
C ILE A 8 5.83 0.36 1.71
N ILE A 9 6.66 -0.60 2.14
CA ILE A 9 7.81 -1.10 1.41
C ILE A 9 7.73 -2.60 1.33
N GLY A 10 8.04 -3.14 0.16
CA GLY A 10 8.12 -4.57 -0.08
C GLY A 10 8.83 -4.87 -1.40
N PRO A 11 9.00 -6.16 -1.73
CA PRO A 11 9.73 -6.59 -2.90
C PRO A 11 9.02 -6.19 -4.21
N LYS A 12 9.82 -6.07 -5.28
CA LYS A 12 9.31 -5.85 -6.64
C LYS A 12 8.65 -7.10 -7.22
N ILE A 13 9.18 -8.28 -6.88
CA ILE A 13 8.62 -9.58 -7.24
C ILE A 13 8.08 -10.15 -5.94
N ALA A 14 6.77 -10.25 -5.87
CA ALA A 14 6.04 -10.67 -4.68
C ALA A 14 5.16 -11.87 -5.04
N THR A 15 4.85 -12.71 -4.05
CA THR A 15 3.88 -13.78 -4.21
C THR A 15 2.46 -13.21 -4.33
N ASP A 16 1.52 -14.01 -4.85
CA ASP A 16 0.12 -13.60 -4.93
C ASP A 16 -0.47 -13.25 -3.54
N GLU A 17 -0.03 -13.97 -2.50
CA GLU A 17 -0.43 -13.70 -1.12
C GLU A 17 0.12 -12.35 -0.61
N GLU A 18 1.38 -12.03 -0.92
CA GLU A 18 1.98 -10.74 -0.57
C GLU A 18 1.30 -9.57 -1.30
N LEU A 19 0.94 -9.77 -2.58
CA LEU A 19 0.20 -8.79 -3.36
C LEU A 19 -1.21 -8.56 -2.80
N ALA A 20 -1.95 -9.64 -2.52
CA ALA A 20 -3.29 -9.56 -1.95
C ALA A 20 -3.27 -8.87 -0.57
N THR A 21 -2.31 -9.22 0.28
CA THR A 21 -2.13 -8.60 1.60
C THR A 21 -1.81 -7.11 1.47
N ALA A 22 -0.95 -6.74 0.52
CA ALA A 22 -0.60 -5.34 0.27
C ALA A 22 -1.81 -4.53 -0.19
N GLU A 23 -2.62 -5.07 -1.10
CA GLU A 23 -3.85 -4.45 -1.57
C GLU A 23 -4.88 -4.27 -0.44
N GLU A 24 -5.12 -5.30 0.38
CA GLU A 24 -6.01 -5.20 1.53
C GLU A 24 -5.54 -4.13 2.52
N LEU A 25 -4.24 -4.09 2.81
CA LEU A 25 -3.62 -3.11 3.71
C LEU A 25 -3.79 -1.69 3.18
N GLY A 26 -3.56 -1.47 1.87
CA GLY A 26 -3.81 -0.18 1.22
C GLY A 26 -5.25 0.29 1.41
N GLY A 27 -6.22 -0.59 1.19
CA GLY A 27 -7.64 -0.27 1.39
C GLY A 27 -7.98 0.03 2.84
N ALA A 28 -7.39 -0.69 3.80
CA ALA A 28 -7.57 -0.41 5.22
C ALA A 28 -7.04 0.97 5.60
N LEU A 29 -5.86 1.36 5.10
CA LEU A 29 -5.27 2.68 5.34
C LEU A 29 -6.14 3.81 4.77
N ALA A 30 -6.67 3.63 3.56
CA ALA A 30 -7.57 4.60 2.94
C ALA A 30 -8.88 4.77 3.73
N ARG A 31 -9.49 3.67 4.20
CA ARG A 31 -10.68 3.70 5.07
C ARG A 31 -10.44 4.45 6.38
N LEU A 32 -9.20 4.41 6.90
CA LEU A 32 -8.79 5.15 8.10
C LEU A 32 -8.44 6.62 7.82
N GLY A 33 -8.50 7.08 6.57
CA GLY A 33 -8.14 8.44 6.16
C GLY A 33 -6.64 8.75 6.24
N LEU A 34 -5.80 7.71 6.27
CA LEU A 34 -4.35 7.82 6.31
C LEU A 34 -3.78 8.01 4.90
N GLN A 35 -2.76 8.85 4.79
CA GLN A 35 -2.07 9.06 3.52
C GLN A 35 -1.05 7.91 3.32
N LEU A 36 -1.19 7.14 2.24
CA LEU A 36 -0.17 6.18 1.83
C LEU A 36 0.96 6.88 1.06
N LEU A 37 2.20 6.56 1.40
CA LEU A 37 3.41 6.92 0.67
C LEU A 37 4.11 5.63 0.20
N CYS A 38 4.22 5.43 -1.10
CA CYS A 38 4.90 4.28 -1.71
C CYS A 38 5.99 4.77 -2.68
N GLY A 39 7.04 3.97 -2.90
CA GLY A 39 8.14 4.32 -3.83
C GLY A 39 7.78 4.22 -5.32
N GLY A 40 6.51 3.92 -5.65
CA GLY A 40 5.97 3.94 -7.02
C GLY A 40 6.46 2.83 -7.95
N LYS A 41 6.96 1.71 -7.42
CA LYS A 41 7.42 0.56 -8.23
C LYS A 41 6.43 -0.60 -8.17
N ASN A 42 6.58 -1.55 -9.11
CA ASN A 42 5.80 -2.80 -9.18
C ASN A 42 5.90 -3.64 -7.89
N GLY A 43 5.03 -4.64 -7.77
CA GLY A 43 5.02 -5.58 -6.65
C GLY A 43 4.17 -5.06 -5.49
N VAL A 44 4.65 -5.23 -4.26
CA VAL A 44 3.91 -4.85 -3.05
C VAL A 44 3.48 -3.39 -3.04
N MET A 45 4.35 -2.47 -3.47
CA MET A 45 4.03 -1.04 -3.49
C MET A 45 2.93 -0.68 -4.49
N GLU A 46 2.89 -1.35 -5.65
CA GLU A 46 1.82 -1.18 -6.64
C GLU A 46 0.49 -1.72 -6.11
N ALA A 47 0.50 -2.92 -5.53
CA ALA A 47 -0.69 -3.54 -4.96
C ALA A 47 -1.28 -2.71 -3.80
N ALA A 48 -0.43 -2.21 -2.90
CA ALA A 48 -0.87 -1.29 -1.85
C ALA A 48 -1.48 0.00 -2.40
N CYS A 49 -0.85 0.57 -3.43
CA CYS A 49 -1.36 1.78 -4.07
C CYS A 49 -2.66 1.53 -4.86
N LYS A 50 -2.92 0.30 -5.36
CA LYS A 50 -4.25 -0.14 -5.87
C LYS A 50 -5.30 -0.24 -4.77
N GLY A 51 -4.95 -0.79 -3.61
CA GLY A 51 -5.86 -0.90 -2.49
C GLY A 51 -6.34 0.44 -1.95
N CYS A 52 -5.49 1.47 -2.03
CA CYS A 52 -5.79 2.81 -1.54
C CYS A 52 -6.79 3.64 -2.37
N SER A 53 -7.20 3.17 -3.56
CA SER A 53 -8.14 3.90 -4.44
C SER A 53 -9.59 3.82 -3.99
#